data_AF-A0A3E5FI94-F1
#
_entry.id   AF-A0A3E5FI94-F1
#
_cell.length_a   1.000
_cell.length_b   1.000
_cell.length_c   1.000
_cell.angle_alpha   90.00
_cell.angle_beta   90.00
_cell.angle_gamma   90.00
#
_symmetry.space_group_name_H-M   'P 1'
#
loop_
_entity.id
_entity.type
_entity.pdbx_description
1 polymer ?
#
loop_
_entity_poly.entity_id
_entity_poly.type
_entity_poly.pdbx_seq_one_letter_code
_entity_poly.pdbx_strand_id
1 'polypeptide(L)'
;MNYTSRYGLEFNPFIKNSKDVLVETNDYKELVFRLNYLVQTKGFGVLTGGPGRGKTTMIRHWVKSLNQSAYKVIYIPMSTLTVMEFYRQLAEALGLEPYHRKNDNFKAIQKAIVLVYI
;
A
#
# COMPACT_ATOMS: atom_id res chain seq x y z
N MET A 1 32.94 18.93 -8.19
CA MET A 1 31.89 19.05 -9.23
C MET A 1 30.57 18.64 -8.62
N ASN A 2 29.50 19.41 -8.85
CA ASN A 2 28.16 19.06 -8.39
C ASN A 2 27.66 17.83 -9.18
N TYR A 3 27.27 16.76 -8.49
CA TYR A 3 26.80 15.52 -9.13
C TYR A 3 25.57 15.76 -10.02
N THR A 4 24.70 16.70 -9.65
CA THR A 4 23.51 17.02 -10.44
C THR A 4 23.89 17.63 -11.79
N SER A 5 24.84 18.56 -11.84
CA SER A 5 25.27 19.19 -13.09
C SER A 5 26.06 18.25 -14.00
N ARG A 6 26.82 17.30 -13.44
CA ARG A 6 27.56 16.30 -14.24
C ARG A 6 26.63 15.34 -14.99
N TYR A 7 25.50 14.99 -14.39
CA TYR A 7 24.54 14.03 -14.96
C TYR A 7 23.27 14.67 -15.53
N GLY A 8 23.21 16.01 -15.60
CA GLY A 8 22.04 16.74 -16.13
C GLY A 8 20.77 16.57 -15.30
N LEU A 9 20.90 16.33 -14.00
CA LEU A 9 19.76 16.14 -13.10
C LEU A 9 19.26 17.48 -12.55
N GLU A 10 17.95 17.72 -12.58
CA GLU A 10 17.34 18.91 -11.97
C GLU A 10 17.42 18.91 -10.44
N PHE A 11 17.41 17.72 -9.83
CA PHE A 11 17.56 17.51 -8.39
C PHE A 11 18.26 16.18 -8.12
N ASN A 12 18.70 15.96 -6.88
CA ASN A 12 19.27 14.68 -6.48
C ASN A 12 18.13 13.66 -6.18
N PRO A 13 17.93 12.59 -6.97
CA PRO A 13 16.85 11.63 -6.75
C PRO A 13 17.15 10.60 -5.64
N PHE A 14 18.34 10.66 -5.04
CA PHE A 14 18.78 9.68 -4.03
C PHE A 14 18.58 10.17 -2.58
N ILE A 15 18.03 11.37 -2.38
CA ILE A 15 17.69 11.89 -1.05
C ILE A 15 16.30 11.41 -0.60
N LYS A 16 16.16 11.17 0.71
CA LYS A 16 15.00 10.49 1.34
C LYS A 16 13.64 11.18 1.12
N ASN A 17 13.64 12.46 0.76
CA ASN A 17 12.44 13.28 0.49
C ASN A 17 12.41 13.82 -0.95
N SER A 18 13.18 13.23 -1.85
CA SER A 18 13.07 13.57 -3.27
C SER A 18 11.72 13.09 -3.83
N LYS A 19 11.29 13.68 -4.94
CA LYS A 19 10.11 13.17 -5.66
C LYS A 19 10.37 11.72 -6.05
N ASP A 20 9.41 10.83 -5.77
CA ASP A 20 9.47 9.45 -6.28
C ASP A 20 9.54 9.51 -7.81
N VAL A 21 10.70 9.15 -8.36
CA VAL A 21 10.88 9.02 -9.81
C VAL A 21 10.47 7.60 -10.19
N LEU A 22 9.30 7.46 -10.79
CA LEU A 22 8.88 6.17 -11.34
C LEU A 22 9.59 5.94 -12.68
N VAL A 23 10.23 4.78 -12.79
CA VAL A 23 10.73 4.26 -14.06
C VAL A 23 9.82 3.13 -14.49
N GLU A 24 9.17 3.27 -15.65
CA GLU A 24 8.27 2.25 -16.20
C GLU A 24 9.06 1.08 -16.81
N THR A 25 9.49 0.17 -15.95
CA THR A 25 10.12 -1.09 -16.35
C THR A 25 9.08 -2.12 -16.81
N ASN A 26 9.54 -3.21 -17.44
CA ASN A 26 8.66 -4.34 -17.75
C ASN A 26 8.08 -4.96 -16.46
N ASP A 27 8.89 -5.07 -15.40
CA ASP A 27 8.44 -5.56 -14.08
C ASP A 27 7.31 -4.69 -13.51
N TYR A 28 7.40 -3.35 -13.68
CA TYR A 28 6.35 -2.44 -13.25
C TYR A 28 5.04 -2.68 -14.03
N LYS A 29 5.13 -2.81 -15.35
CA LYS A 29 3.97 -3.07 -16.22
C LYS A 29 3.28 -4.38 -15.85
N GLU A 30 4.07 -5.44 -15.62
CA GLU A 30 3.54 -6.74 -15.20
C GLU A 30 2.86 -6.66 -13.83
N LEU A 31 3.49 -5.99 -12.86
CA LEU A 31 2.92 -5.81 -11.54
C LEU A 31 1.59 -5.07 -11.58
N VAL A 32 1.51 -3.95 -12.31
CA VAL A 32 0.26 -3.18 -12.47
C VAL A 32 -0.83 -4.04 -13.11
N PHE A 33 -0.50 -4.80 -14.16
CA PHE A 33 -1.45 -5.71 -14.79
C PHE A 33 -2.01 -6.74 -13.79
N ARG A 34 -1.14 -7.39 -13.00
CA ARG A 34 -1.54 -8.38 -12.00
C ARG A 34 -2.36 -7.77 -10.86
N LEU A 35 -2.00 -6.57 -10.40
CA LEU A 35 -2.74 -5.87 -9.35
C LEU A 35 -4.13 -5.43 -9.83
N ASN A 36 -4.26 -4.97 -11.07
CA ASN A 36 -5.56 -4.64 -11.66
C ASN A 36 -6.46 -5.88 -11.77
N TYR A 37 -5.89 -7.02 -12.18
CA TYR A 37 -6.62 -8.29 -12.19
C TYR A 37 -7.05 -8.73 -10.78
N LEU A 38 -6.18 -8.52 -9.77
CA LEU A 38 -6.49 -8.86 -8.37
C LEU A 38 -7.66 -8.03 -7.83
N VAL A 39 -7.73 -6.75 -8.17
CA VAL A 39 -8.84 -5.86 -7.79
C VAL A 39 -10.17 -6.36 -8.36
N GLN A 40 -10.17 -6.86 -9.61
CA GLN A 40 -11.37 -7.41 -10.24
C GLN A 40 -11.81 -8.74 -9.62
N THR A 41 -10.86 -9.60 -9.30
CA THR A 41 -11.14 -10.95 -8.76
C THR A 41 -11.38 -10.97 -7.24
N LYS A 42 -11.08 -9.87 -6.52
CA LYS A 42 -11.26 -9.71 -5.06
C LYS A 42 -10.53 -10.79 -4.24
N GLY A 43 -9.30 -11.13 -4.65
CA GLY A 43 -8.47 -12.14 -4.00
C GLY A 43 -7.34 -11.59 -3.12
N PHE A 44 -6.48 -12.49 -2.65
CA PHE A 44 -5.22 -12.14 -1.98
C PHE A 44 -4.04 -12.20 -2.94
N GLY A 45 -3.14 -11.24 -2.85
CA GLY A 45 -1.91 -11.19 -3.64
C GLY A 45 -0.67 -11.08 -2.75
N VAL A 46 0.40 -11.78 -3.15
CA VAL A 46 1.70 -11.71 -2.49
C VAL A 46 2.73 -11.22 -3.50
N LEU A 47 3.36 -10.08 -3.23
CA LEU A 47 4.44 -9.55 -4.03
C LEU A 47 5.79 -9.90 -3.40
N THR A 48 6.60 -10.68 -4.11
CA THR A 48 7.92 -11.11 -3.66
C THR A 48 9.03 -10.39 -4.45
N GLY A 49 10.26 -10.44 -3.94
CA GLY A 49 11.44 -9.85 -4.58
C GLY A 49 12.47 -9.37 -3.57
N GLY A 50 13.72 -9.21 -4.01
CA GLY A 50 14.83 -8.80 -3.13
C GLY A 50 14.63 -7.43 -2.45
N PRO A 51 15.38 -7.15 -1.35
CA PRO A 51 15.36 -5.84 -0.71
C PRO A 51 15.79 -4.74 -1.71
N GLY A 52 15.21 -3.55 -1.59
CA GLY A 52 15.55 -2.41 -2.45
C GLY A 52 15.04 -2.48 -3.90
N ARG A 53 14.27 -3.50 -4.29
CA ARG A 53 13.75 -3.68 -5.66
C ARG A 53 12.48 -2.87 -6.00
N GLY A 54 12.18 -1.82 -5.22
CA GLY A 54 11.05 -0.94 -5.53
C GLY A 54 9.64 -1.49 -5.26
N LYS A 55 9.47 -2.67 -4.65
CA LYS A 55 8.15 -3.28 -4.34
C LYS A 55 7.15 -2.29 -3.72
N THR A 56 7.56 -1.65 -2.63
CA THR A 56 6.72 -0.67 -1.91
C THR A 56 6.46 0.57 -2.76
N THR A 57 7.46 1.04 -3.51
CA THR A 57 7.34 2.22 -4.40
C THR A 57 6.32 1.96 -5.50
N MET A 58 6.38 0.80 -6.15
CA MET A 58 5.46 0.43 -7.22
C MET A 58 4.02 0.26 -6.70
N ILE A 59 3.82 -0.39 -5.54
CA ILE A 59 2.49 -0.51 -4.92
C ILE A 59 1.92 0.87 -4.58
N ARG A 60 2.72 1.75 -3.95
CA ARG A 60 2.28 3.12 -3.62
C ARG A 60 1.91 3.91 -4.86
N HIS A 61 2.64 3.73 -5.95
CA HIS A 61 2.33 4.39 -7.22
C HIS A 61 1.03 3.84 -7.81
N TRP A 62 0.86 2.52 -7.88
CA TRP A 62 -0.36 1.89 -8.36
C TRP A 62 -1.60 2.27 -7.53
N VAL A 63 -1.46 2.39 -6.20
CA VAL A 63 -2.53 2.87 -5.33
C VAL A 63 -3.00 4.28 -5.74
N LYS A 64 -2.09 5.17 -6.16
CA LYS A 64 -2.44 6.52 -6.63
C LYS A 64 -3.23 6.50 -7.94
N SER A 65 -3.13 5.43 -8.75
CA SER A 65 -3.92 5.29 -9.98
C SER A 65 -5.32 4.72 -9.76
N LEU A 66 -5.64 4.23 -8.54
CA LEU A 66 -6.98 3.76 -8.22
C LEU A 66 -7.96 4.93 -8.08
N ASN A 67 -9.22 4.69 -8.43
CA ASN A 67 -10.29 5.65 -8.14
C ASN A 67 -10.48 5.76 -6.62
N GLN A 68 -10.03 6.86 -6.03
CA GLN A 68 -10.05 7.09 -4.58
C GLN A 68 -11.48 7.17 -4.00
N SER A 69 -12.48 7.48 -4.82
CA SER A 69 -13.89 7.46 -4.40
C SER A 69 -14.47 6.05 -4.37
N ALA A 70 -13.92 5.13 -5.16
CA ALA A 70 -14.39 3.74 -5.23
C ALA A 70 -13.64 2.79 -4.30
N TYR A 71 -12.39 3.13 -3.92
CA TYR A 71 -11.52 2.27 -3.12
C TYR A 71 -11.01 2.97 -1.87
N LYS A 72 -11.24 2.34 -0.72
CA LYS A 72 -10.54 2.69 0.53
C LYS A 72 -9.29 1.84 0.66
N VAL A 73 -8.13 2.49 0.58
CA VAL A 73 -6.83 1.81 0.74
C VAL A 73 -6.35 1.91 2.17
N ILE A 74 -6.08 0.75 2.79
CA ILE A 74 -5.54 0.64 4.15
C ILE A 74 -4.10 0.16 4.06
N TYR A 75 -3.16 0.91 4.63
CA TYR A 75 -1.74 0.61 4.62
C TYR A 75 -1.22 0.34 6.03
N ILE A 76 -0.71 -0.88 6.25
CA ILE A 76 -0.16 -1.33 7.53
C ILE A 76 1.33 -1.67 7.32
N PRO A 77 2.27 -0.74 7.60
CA PRO A 77 3.69 -0.91 7.30
C PRO A 77 4.46 -1.75 8.33
N MET A 78 3.92 -1.92 9.54
CA MET A 78 4.63 -2.55 10.65
C MET A 78 4.62 -4.08 10.50
N SER A 79 5.79 -4.69 10.36
CA SER A 79 5.93 -6.15 10.18
C SER A 79 5.91 -6.95 11.48
N THR A 80 6.03 -6.28 12.63
CA THR A 80 6.17 -6.89 13.96
C THR A 80 4.87 -6.86 14.77
N LEU A 81 3.72 -6.68 14.12
CA LEU A 81 2.44 -6.59 14.81
C LEU A 81 2.02 -7.95 15.37
N THR A 82 1.58 -7.93 16.63
CA THR A 82 0.78 -9.01 17.17
C THR A 82 -0.58 -9.06 16.46
N VAL A 83 -1.25 -10.21 16.56
CA VAL A 83 -2.61 -10.38 16.02
C VAL A 83 -3.55 -9.28 16.55
N MET A 84 -3.47 -8.97 17.84
CA MET A 84 -4.33 -7.97 18.45
C MET A 84 -4.08 -6.56 17.90
N GLU A 85 -2.82 -6.16 17.75
CA GLU A 85 -2.46 -4.85 17.21
C GLU A 85 -2.91 -4.71 15.75
N PHE A 86 -2.80 -5.77 14.95
CA PHE A 86 -3.34 -5.77 13.59
C PHE A 86 -4.86 -5.49 13.57
N TYR A 87 -5.63 -6.16 14.43
CA TYR A 87 -7.08 -5.93 14.52
C TYR A 87 -7.41 -4.50 14.96
N ARG A 88 -6.67 -3.93 15.92
CA ARG A 88 -6.90 -2.54 16.36
C ARG A 88 -6.56 -1.54 15.26
N GLN A 89 -5.40 -1.70 14.60
CA GLN A 89 -5.01 -0.81 13.49
C GLN A 89 -5.99 -0.89 12.32
N LEU A 90 -6.50 -2.09 12.01
CA LEU A 90 -7.50 -2.26 10.95
C LEU A 90 -8.83 -1.60 11.34
N ALA A 91 -9.26 -1.73 12.60
CA ALA A 91 -10.45 -1.05 13.11
C ALA A 91 -10.31 0.48 13.00
N GLU A 92 -9.20 1.03 13.50
CA GLU A 92 -8.89 2.47 13.41
C GLU A 92 -8.87 2.95 11.94
N ALA A 93 -8.21 2.20 11.05
CA ALA A 93 -8.15 2.55 9.63
C ALA A 93 -9.54 2.54 8.96
N LEU A 94 -10.47 1.71 9.46
CA LEU A 94 -11.86 1.70 9.03
C LEU A 94 -12.70 2.83 9.65
N GLY A 95 -12.18 3.56 10.63
CA GLY A 95 -12.88 4.62 11.36
C GLY A 95 -13.68 4.12 12.56
N LEU A 96 -13.31 2.96 13.11
CA LEU A 96 -13.94 2.35 14.27
C LEU A 96 -13.09 2.60 15.53
N GLU A 97 -13.75 2.71 16.67
CA GLU A 97 -13.09 2.68 17.97
C GLU A 97 -12.62 1.25 18.29
N PRO A 98 -11.31 1.03 18.52
CA PRO A 98 -10.77 -0.31 18.77
C PRO A 98 -11.15 -0.84 20.15
N TYR A 99 -11.56 -2.10 20.20
CA TYR A 99 -11.88 -2.79 21.46
C TYR A 99 -10.65 -3.42 22.11
N HIS A 100 -10.77 -3.73 23.40
CA HIS A 100 -9.71 -4.45 24.11
C HIS A 100 -9.61 -5.93 23.67
N ARG A 101 -10.75 -6.58 23.43
CA ARG A 101 -10.81 -7.99 23.01
C ARG A 101 -10.73 -8.15 21.50
N LYS A 102 -9.99 -9.16 21.05
CA LYS A 102 -9.87 -9.51 19.62
C LYS A 102 -11.22 -9.79 18.98
N ASN A 103 -12.08 -10.56 19.65
CA ASN A 103 -13.36 -10.99 19.08
C ASN A 103 -14.31 -9.81 18.84
N ASP A 104 -14.28 -8.81 19.73
CA ASP A 104 -15.10 -7.60 19.60
C ASP A 104 -14.66 -6.76 18.39
N ASN A 105 -13.34 -6.59 18.19
CA ASN A 105 -12.80 -5.95 16.99
C ASN A 105 -13.14 -6.71 15.70
N PHE A 106 -12.99 -8.06 15.70
CA PHE A 106 -13.32 -8.88 14.55
C PHE A 106 -14.77 -8.67 14.10
N LYS A 107 -15.71 -8.72 15.05
CA LYS A 107 -17.14 -8.49 14.77
C LYS A 107 -17.42 -7.06 14.29
N ALA A 108 -16.80 -6.06 14.90
CA ALA A 108 -16.96 -4.67 14.50
C ALA A 108 -16.46 -4.42 13.08
N ILE A 109 -15.28 -4.94 12.73
CA ILE A 109 -14.69 -4.85 11.39
C ILE A 109 -15.57 -5.57 10.37
N GLN A 110 -16.03 -6.78 10.66
CA GLN A 110 -16.90 -7.53 9.77
C GLN A 110 -18.20 -6.75 9.49
N LYS A 111 -18.82 -6.21 10.54
CA LYS A 111 -20.04 -5.39 10.41
C LYS A 111 -19.78 -4.14 9.56
N ALA A 112 -18.67 -3.44 9.78
CA ALA A 112 -18.32 -2.25 9.01
C ALA A 112 -18.09 -2.57 7.53
N ILE A 113 -17.42 -3.69 7.21
CA ILE A 113 -17.19 -4.09 5.82
C ILE A 113 -18.50 -4.41 5.11
N VAL A 114 -19.39 -5.16 5.75
CA VAL A 114 -20.69 -5.53 5.18
C VAL A 114 -21.58 -4.31 4.94
N LEU A 115 -21.54 -3.30 5.82
CA LEU A 115 -22.38 -2.09 5.65
C LEU A 115 -21.89 -1.13 4.56
N VAL A 116 -20.59 -1.15 4.24
CA VAL A 116 -19.96 -0.14 3.37
C VAL A 116 -19.61 -0.69 1.99
N TYR A 117 -19.33 -1.99 1.85
CA TYR A 117 -18.73 -2.55 0.63
C TYR A 117 -19.50 -3.74 0.04
N ILE A 118 -20.67 -4.09 0.59
CA ILE A 118 -21.64 -5.05 0.03
C ILE A 118 -22.98 -4.34 -0.10
#